data_AF-A0A7Y5SNQ6-F1
#
_entry.id   AF-A0A7Y5SNQ6-F1
#
_cell.length_a   1.000
_cell.length_b   1.000
_cell.length_c   1.000
_cell.angle_alpha   90.00
_cell.angle_beta   90.00
_cell.angle_gamma   90.00
#
_symmetry.space_group_name_H-M   'P 1'
#
loop_
_entity.id
_entity.type
_entity.pdbx_description
1 polymer ?
#
loop_
_entity_poly.entity_id
_entity_poly.type
_entity_poly.pdbx_seq_one_letter_code
_entity_poly.pdbx_strand_id
1 'polypeptide(L)'
;MSIVIHVYDDLARRLQSEAESQNLSVEDLAVRILDSAVSQSCSGADWGQHNRRRLELIRKSIRHELTEREQAELDDLQSSLDERFESFDAGLLAELSEMKATVARLDAEQSHD
;
A
#
# COMPACT_ATOMS: atom_id res chain seq x y z
N MET A 1 5.85 -18.15 -19.32
CA MET A 1 4.64 -19.01 -19.31
C MET A 1 3.46 -18.10 -19.57
N SER A 2 2.54 -18.43 -20.49
CA SER A 2 1.39 -17.57 -20.81
C SER A 2 0.11 -18.13 -20.18
N ILE A 3 -0.66 -17.28 -19.51
CA ILE A 3 -1.95 -17.62 -18.90
C ILE A 3 -3.01 -16.73 -19.52
N VAL A 4 -4.15 -17.31 -19.87
CA VAL A 4 -5.33 -16.58 -20.36
C VAL A 4 -6.36 -16.57 -19.24
N ILE A 5 -6.79 -15.37 -18.84
CA ILE A 5 -7.78 -15.17 -17.79
C ILE A 5 -9.03 -14.56 -18.43
N HIS A 6 -10.15 -15.25 -18.32
CA HIS A 6 -11.44 -14.72 -18.75
C HIS A 6 -12.05 -13.92 -17.60
N VAL A 7 -12.36 -12.65 -17.86
CA VAL A 7 -13.02 -11.74 -16.92
C VAL A 7 -14.41 -11.38 -17.44
N TYR A 8 -15.31 -11.05 -16.51
CA TYR A 8 -16.65 -10.58 -16.86
C TYR A 8 -16.59 -9.19 -17.52
N ASP A 9 -17.55 -8.89 -18.39
CA ASP A 9 -17.58 -7.64 -19.19
C ASP A 9 -17.52 -6.35 -18.35
N ASP A 10 -18.08 -6.36 -17.14
CA ASP A 10 -18.00 -5.20 -16.24
C ASP A 10 -16.57 -4.96 -15.75
N LEU A 11 -15.83 -6.02 -15.44
CA LEU A 11 -14.43 -5.92 -15.02
C LEU A 11 -13.53 -5.55 -16.19
N ALA A 12 -13.78 -6.10 -17.38
CA ALA A 12 -13.06 -5.74 -18.60
C ALA A 12 -13.18 -4.24 -18.91
N ARG A 13 -14.40 -3.69 -18.84
CA ARG A 13 -14.64 -2.25 -19.06
C ARG A 13 -13.93 -1.38 -18.02
N ARG A 14 -13.93 -1.80 -16.75
CA ARG A 14 -13.20 -1.08 -15.69
C ARG A 14 -11.70 -1.10 -15.91
N LEU A 15 -11.13 -2.24 -16.28
CA LEU A 15 -9.71 -2.36 -16.58
C LEU A 15 -9.30 -1.50 -17.78
N GLN A 16 -10.12 -1.44 -18.83
CA GLN A 16 -9.89 -0.54 -19.97
C GLN A 16 -9.89 0.93 -19.55
N SER A 17 -10.94 1.35 -18.84
CA SER A 17 -11.05 2.76 -18.40
C SER A 17 -9.88 3.17 -17.49
N GLU A 18 -9.41 2.27 -16.64
CA GLU A 18 -8.29 2.52 -15.73
C GLU A 18 -6.93 2.47 -16.44
N ALA A 19 -6.79 1.62 -17.46
CA ALA A 19 -5.59 1.59 -18.29
C ALA A 19 -5.45 2.89 -19.11
N GLU A 20 -6.56 3.37 -19.66
CA GLU A 20 -6.62 4.65 -20.39
C GLU A 20 -6.28 5.84 -19.49
N SER A 21 -6.82 5.90 -18.27
CA SER A 21 -6.52 6.98 -17.33
C SER A 21 -5.03 7.03 -16.94
N GLN A 22 -4.36 5.88 -16.93
CA GLN A 22 -2.96 5.74 -16.56
C GLN A 22 -2.01 5.70 -17.77
N ASN A 23 -2.51 5.82 -19.01
CA ASN A 23 -1.74 5.64 -20.25
C ASN A 23 -0.97 4.31 -20.31
N LEU A 24 -1.59 3.23 -19.84
CA LEU A 24 -1.03 1.87 -19.85
C LEU A 24 -1.81 0.96 -20.80
N SER A 25 -1.18 -0.13 -21.22
CA SER A 25 -1.93 -1.23 -21.84
C SER A 25 -2.78 -1.95 -20.78
N VAL A 26 -3.89 -2.55 -21.21
CA VAL A 26 -4.77 -3.31 -20.33
C VAL A 26 -4.02 -4.49 -19.73
N GLU A 27 -3.14 -5.11 -20.52
CA GLU A 27 -2.28 -6.21 -20.14
C GLU A 27 -1.28 -5.81 -19.06
N ASP A 28 -0.59 -4.68 -19.21
CA ASP A 28 0.39 -4.20 -18.23
C ASP A 28 -0.27 -3.82 -16.91
N LEU A 29 -1.42 -3.15 -16.98
CA LEU A 29 -2.20 -2.84 -15.79
C LEU A 29 -2.69 -4.11 -15.09
N ALA A 30 -3.20 -5.10 -15.85
CA ALA A 30 -3.65 -6.37 -15.30
C ALA A 30 -2.50 -7.13 -14.63
N VAL A 31 -1.31 -7.16 -15.24
CA VAL A 31 -0.12 -7.78 -14.64
C VAL A 31 0.26 -7.09 -13.34
N ARG A 32 0.28 -5.76 -13.29
CA ARG A 32 0.58 -5.00 -12.06
C ARG A 32 -0.43 -5.28 -10.95
N ILE A 33 -1.72 -5.31 -11.28
CA ILE A 33 -2.78 -5.60 -10.32
C ILE A 33 -2.63 -7.03 -9.79
N LEU A 34 -2.38 -8.00 -10.66
CA LEU A 34 -2.21 -9.40 -10.27
C LEU A 34 -0.95 -9.61 -9.43
N ASP A 35 0.16 -8.97 -9.78
CA ASP A 35 1.41 -9.03 -9.02
C ASP A 35 1.25 -8.43 -7.62
N SER A 36 0.59 -7.27 -7.53
CA SER A 36 0.24 -6.65 -6.26
C SER A 36 -0.71 -7.51 -5.44
N ALA A 37 -1.74 -8.09 -6.06
CA ALA A 37 -2.70 -8.95 -5.40
C ALA A 37 -2.05 -10.24 -4.88
N VAL A 38 -1.15 -10.86 -5.64
CA VAL A 38 -0.40 -12.06 -5.23
C VAL A 38 0.56 -11.71 -4.08
N SER A 39 1.31 -10.61 -4.20
CA SER A 39 2.21 -10.13 -3.14
C SER A 39 1.45 -9.82 -1.84
N GLN A 40 0.27 -9.21 -1.95
CA GLN A 40 -0.61 -8.90 -0.82
C GLN A 40 -1.31 -10.13 -0.23
N SER A 41 -1.65 -11.14 -1.03
CA SER A 41 -2.38 -12.34 -0.59
C SER A 41 -1.46 -13.40 0.01
N CYS A 42 -0.25 -13.59 -0.52
CA CYS A 42 0.80 -14.37 0.14
C CYS A 42 1.18 -13.76 1.51
N SER A 43 1.06 -12.44 1.64
CA SER A 43 1.29 -11.71 2.89
C SER A 43 0.01 -11.40 3.68
N GLY A 44 -1.17 -11.88 3.26
CA GLY A 44 -2.47 -11.35 3.70
C GLY A 44 -3.14 -12.17 4.79
N ALA A 45 -3.07 -13.50 4.69
CA ALA A 45 -3.68 -14.41 5.65
C ALA A 45 -3.00 -14.32 7.03
N ASP A 46 -1.67 -14.30 7.06
CA ASP A 46 -0.89 -14.17 8.29
C ASP A 46 -0.90 -12.74 8.84
N TRP A 47 -0.92 -11.73 7.95
CA TRP A 47 -0.96 -10.32 8.37
C TRP A 47 -2.21 -9.97 9.17
N GLY A 48 -3.38 -10.43 8.74
CA GLY A 48 -4.62 -10.18 9.48
C GLY A 48 -4.54 -10.72 10.92
N GLN A 49 -3.84 -11.84 11.13
CA GLN A 49 -3.62 -12.41 12.44
C GLN A 49 -2.55 -11.66 13.24
N HIS A 50 -1.43 -11.32 12.60
CA HIS A 50 -0.33 -10.54 13.20
C HIS A 50 -0.78 -9.15 13.63
N ASN A 51 -1.56 -8.44 12.80
CA ASN A 51 -2.07 -7.12 13.13
C ASN A 51 -3.13 -7.18 14.27
N ARG A 52 -3.98 -8.22 14.29
CA ARG A 52 -4.89 -8.44 15.43
C ARG A 52 -4.10 -8.66 16.72
N ARG A 53 -3.08 -9.51 16.69
CA ARG A 53 -2.22 -9.80 17.84
C ARG A 53 -1.46 -8.56 18.33
N ARG A 54 -0.94 -7.75 17.40
CA ARG A 54 -0.30 -6.46 17.70
C ARG A 54 -1.26 -5.51 18.44
N LEU A 55 -2.49 -5.35 17.93
CA LEU A 55 -3.50 -4.49 18.58
C LEU A 55 -3.89 -5.00 19.98
N GLU A 56 -3.95 -6.31 20.18
CA GLU A 56 -4.17 -6.90 21.50
C GLU A 56 -3.04 -6.58 22.48
N LEU A 57 -1.79 -6.72 22.05
CA LEU A 57 -0.61 -6.39 22.86
C LEU A 57 -0.53 -4.89 23.19
N ILE A 58 -0.85 -4.02 22.23
CA ILE A 58 -0.96 -2.56 22.48
C ILE A 58 -2.08 -2.26 23.49
N ARG A 59 -3.25 -2.88 23.33
CA ARG A 59 -4.35 -2.70 24.29
C ARG A 59 -3.98 -3.22 25.67
N LYS A 60 -3.21 -4.30 25.74
CA LYS A 60 -2.70 -4.86 26.99
C LYS A 60 -1.69 -3.91 27.63
N SER A 61 -0.71 -3.39 26.88
CA SER A 61 0.33 -2.48 27.39
C SER A 61 -0.24 -1.19 27.98
N ILE A 62 -1.34 -0.69 27.44
CA ILE A 62 -2.05 0.49 27.97
C ILE A 62 -2.65 0.21 29.36
N ARG A 63 -3.06 -1.03 29.62
CA ARG A 63 -3.74 -1.38 30.87
C ARG A 63 -2.77 -1.96 31.89
N HIS A 64 -1.84 -2.80 31.47
CA HIS A 64 -0.96 -3.62 32.30
C HIS A 64 0.43 -3.67 31.65
N GLU A 65 1.48 -3.83 32.45
CA GLU A 65 2.82 -4.08 31.90
C GLU A 65 2.84 -5.38 31.08
N LEU A 66 3.51 -5.32 29.93
CA LEU A 66 3.78 -6.49 29.11
C LEU A 66 4.90 -7.31 29.75
N THR A 67 4.82 -8.63 29.61
CA THR A 67 5.97 -9.49 29.92
C THR A 67 7.08 -9.26 28.89
N GLU A 68 8.33 -9.57 29.23
CA GLU A 68 9.46 -9.44 28.29
C GLU A 68 9.21 -10.20 26.97
N ARG A 69 8.59 -11.38 27.05
CA ARG A 69 8.21 -12.17 25.87
C ARG A 69 7.16 -11.46 25.00
N GLU A 70 6.19 -10.81 25.63
CA GLU A 70 5.13 -10.07 24.93
C GLU A 70 5.64 -8.75 24.36
N GLN A 71 6.62 -8.12 25.01
CA GLN A 71 7.30 -6.95 24.47
C GLN A 71 8.11 -7.32 23.23
N ALA A 72 8.91 -8.39 23.29
CA ALA A 72 9.64 -8.88 22.12
C ALA A 72 8.70 -9.28 20.97
N GLU A 73 7.58 -9.94 21.28
CA GLU A 73 6.54 -10.25 20.29
C GLU A 73 5.94 -8.98 19.66
N LEU A 74 5.69 -7.95 20.48
CA LEU A 74 5.18 -6.67 19.99
C LEU A 74 6.19 -5.95 19.10
N ASP A 75 7.48 -6.00 19.45
CA ASP A 75 8.56 -5.37 18.69
C ASP A 75 8.73 -6.05 17.33
N ASP A 76 8.76 -7.38 17.27
CA ASP A 76 8.82 -8.15 16.00
C ASP A 76 7.62 -7.84 15.08
N LEU A 77 6.42 -7.73 15.68
CA LEU A 77 5.20 -7.37 14.95
C LEU A 77 5.21 -5.90 14.47
N GLN A 78 5.93 -5.01 15.15
CA GLN A 78 6.12 -3.63 14.71
C GLN A 78 7.14 -3.53 13.58
N SER A 79 8.27 -4.23 13.66
CA SER A 79 9.27 -4.25 12.57
C SER A 79 8.68 -4.81 11.28
N SER A 80 7.87 -5.88 11.37
CA SER A 80 7.14 -6.44 10.22
C SER A 80 6.13 -5.46 9.61
N LEU A 81 5.63 -4.52 10.41
CA LEU A 81 4.73 -3.47 9.96
C LEU A 81 5.51 -2.38 9.23
N ASP A 82 6.63 -1.95 9.80
CA ASP A 82 7.48 -0.90 9.23
C ASP A 82 7.98 -1.30 7.83
N GLU A 83 8.51 -2.52 7.67
CA GLU A 83 8.96 -3.04 6.36
C GLU A 83 7.84 -3.02 5.30
N ARG A 84 6.60 -3.29 5.72
CA ARG A 84 5.46 -3.31 4.81
C ARG A 84 5.02 -1.90 4.40
N PHE A 85 5.07 -0.95 5.33
CA PHE A 85 4.67 0.44 5.08
C PHE A 85 5.76 1.29 4.44
N GLU A 86 7.04 0.90 4.50
CA GLU A 86 8.14 1.63 3.84
C GLU A 86 7.84 1.94 2.36
N SER A 87 7.36 0.95 1.60
CA SER A 87 7.03 1.14 0.19
C SER A 87 5.84 2.08 -0.04
N PHE A 88 4.87 2.06 0.87
CA PHE A 88 3.67 2.92 0.81
C PHE A 88 4.04 4.36 1.20
N ASP A 89 4.83 4.51 2.26
CA ASP A 89 5.33 5.79 2.76
C ASP A 89 6.23 6.46 1.72
N ALA A 90 7.10 5.69 1.05
CA ALA A 90 7.92 6.20 -0.06
C ALA A 90 7.07 6.75 -1.22
N GLY A 91 5.98 6.05 -1.57
CA GLY A 91 5.04 6.50 -2.58
C GLY A 91 4.32 7.80 -2.18
N LEU A 92 3.79 7.84 -0.95
CA LEU A 92 3.11 9.03 -0.42
C LEU A 92 4.05 10.24 -0.32
N LEU A 93 5.31 10.02 0.07
CA LEU A 93 6.32 11.08 0.11
C LEU A 93 6.65 11.61 -1.29
N ALA A 94 6.70 10.74 -2.30
CA ALA A 94 6.91 11.15 -3.68
C ALA A 94 5.75 12.02 -4.18
N GLU A 95 4.49 11.61 -3.96
CA GLU A 95 3.31 12.41 -4.31
C GLU A 95 3.30 13.77 -3.60
N LEU A 96 3.62 13.80 -2.30
CA LEU A 96 3.74 15.05 -1.55
C LEU A 96 4.83 15.97 -2.11
N SER A 97 5.94 15.40 -2.58
CA SER A 97 7.02 16.18 -3.19
C SER A 97 6.60 16.80 -4.52
N GLU A 98 5.87 16.06 -5.35
CA GLU A 98 5.35 16.53 -6.63
C GLU A 98 4.29 17.62 -6.44
N MET A 99 3.39 17.43 -5.47
CA MET A 99 2.39 18.43 -5.12
C MET A 99 3.05 19.72 -4.62
N LYS A 100 4.07 19.63 -3.75
CA LYS A 100 4.86 20.79 -3.31
C LYS A 100 5.54 21.51 -4.46
N ALA A 101 6.14 20.77 -5.40
CA ALA A 101 6.78 21.36 -6.58
C ALA A 101 5.76 22.10 -7.46
N THR A 102 4.56 21.53 -7.61
CA THR A 102 3.46 22.14 -8.37
C THR A 102 2.95 23.42 -7.71
N VAL A 103 2.74 23.41 -6.39
CA VAL A 103 2.34 24.60 -5.62
C VAL A 103 3.40 25.70 -5.72
N ALA A 104 4.68 25.35 -5.55
CA ALA A 104 5.78 26.32 -5.68
C ALA A 104 5.85 26.96 -7.07
N ARG A 105 5.54 26.20 -8.13
CA ARG A 105 5.48 26.73 -9.50
C ARG A 105 4.33 27.72 -9.68
N LEU A 106 3.15 27.39 -9.14
CA LEU A 106 1.98 28.26 -9.19
C LEU A 106 2.17 29.57 -8.42
N ASP A 107 2.82 29.51 -7.24
CA ASP A 107 3.15 30.71 -6.46
C ASP A 107 4.18 31.61 -7.17
N ALA A 108 5.13 31.01 -7.90
CA ALA A 108 6.12 31.74 -8.69
C ALA A 108 5.50 32.42 -9.93
N GLU A 109 4.52 31.78 -10.56
CA GLU A 109 3.76 32.35 -11.69
C GLU A 109 2.83 33.48 -11.25
N GLN A 110 2.28 33.45 -10.02
CA GLN A 110 1.44 34.52 -9.47
C GLN A 110 2.22 35.74 -8.93
N SER A 111 3.53 35.60 -8.68
CA SER A 111 4.39 36.70 -8.19
C SER A 111 5.06 37.51 -9.32
N HIS A 112 4.67 37.27 -10.58
CA HIS A 112 5.18 37.97 -11.77
C HIS A 112 4.11 38.77 -12.54
N ASP A 113 2.91 38.90 -11.99
CA ASP A 113 1.88 39.90 -12.36
C ASP A 113 1.78 40.99 -11.27
#